data_AF-J3EYB9-F1
#
_entry.id   AF-J3EYB9-F1
#
_cell.length_a   1.000
_cell.length_b   1.000
_cell.length_c   1.000
_cell.angle_alpha   90.00
_cell.angle_beta   90.00
_cell.angle_gamma   90.00
#
_symmetry.space_group_name_H-M   'P 1'
#
loop_
_entity.id
_entity.type
_entity.pdbx_description
1 polymer ?
#
loop_
_entity_poly.entity_id
_entity_poly.type
_entity_poly.pdbx_seq_one_letter_code
_entity_poly.pdbx_strand_id
1 'polypeptide(L)' 'MTADFKNEELLADTSETLASARTIAHDFAHLIPAPQRRTLLGIAQLIMLGELAVNRVMDNLQLPQ' A
#
# COMPACT_ATOMS: atom_id res chain seq x y z
N MET A 1 -4.91 -15.33 -21.76
CA MET A 1 -4.46 -14.72 -20.49
C MET A 1 -5.18 -15.43 -19.37
N THR A 2 -4.45 -16.16 -18.53
CA THR A 2 -4.99 -16.91 -17.38
C THR A 2 -5.48 -15.94 -16.30
N ALA A 3 -6.41 -16.37 -15.45
CA ALA A 3 -6.96 -15.54 -14.38
C ALA A 3 -5.88 -15.09 -13.37
N ASP A 4 -4.82 -15.89 -13.22
CA ASP A 4 -3.70 -15.64 -12.30
C ASP A 4 -2.91 -14.38 -12.68
N PHE A 5 -2.60 -14.22 -13.97
CA PHE A 5 -1.89 -13.04 -14.49
C PHE A 5 -2.67 -11.73 -14.23
N LYS A 6 -4.01 -11.78 -14.33
CA LYS A 6 -4.86 -10.62 -14.02
C LYS A 6 -4.86 -10.27 -12.53
N ASN A 7 -4.73 -11.27 -11.65
CA ASN A 7 -4.66 -11.04 -10.22
C ASN A 7 -3.30 -10.47 -9.80
N GLU A 8 -2.21 -10.94 -10.41
CA GLU A 8 -0.86 -10.38 -10.19
C GLU A 8 -0.79 -8.91 -10.64
N GLU A 9 -1.32 -8.58 -11.82
CA GLU A 9 -1.42 -7.21 -12.33
C GLU A 9 -2.24 -6.31 -11.39
N LEU A 10 -3.43 -6.76 -10.95
CA LEU A 10 -4.26 -6.01 -10.00
C LEU A 10 -3.58 -5.80 -8.63
N LEU A 11 -2.82 -6.79 -8.14
CA LEU A 11 -2.08 -6.69 -6.88
C LEU A 11 -0.90 -5.71 -7.01
N ALA A 12 -0.19 -5.73 -8.14
CA ALA A 12 0.86 -4.76 -8.43
C ALA A 12 0.31 -3.32 -8.46
N ASP A 13 -0.78 -3.09 -9.20
CA ASP A 13 -1.47 -1.79 -9.26
C ASP A 13 -1.95 -1.33 -7.87
N THR A 14 -2.44 -2.28 -7.05
CA THR A 14 -2.88 -1.99 -5.68
C THR A 14 -1.68 -1.59 -4.80
N SER A 15 -0.56 -2.29 -4.92
CA SER A 15 0.67 -1.97 -4.18
C SER A 15 1.18 -0.57 -4.53
N GLU A 16 1.21 -0.22 -5.82
CA GLU A 16 1.60 1.12 -6.29
C GLU A 16 0.63 2.21 -5.82
N THR A 17 -0.68 1.93 -5.85
CA THR A 17 -1.71 2.84 -5.36
C THR A 17 -1.56 3.11 -3.86
N LEU A 18 -1.30 2.06 -3.07
CA LEU A 18 -1.09 2.20 -1.62
C LEU A 18 0.21 2.95 -1.31
N ALA A 19 1.31 2.66 -2.01
CA ALA A 19 2.56 3.40 -1.87
C ALA A 19 2.39 4.90 -2.18
N SER A 20 1.61 5.21 -3.22
CA SER A 20 1.22 6.58 -3.58
C SER A 20 0.39 7.23 -2.47
N ALA A 21 -0.63 6.54 -1.95
CA ALA A 21 -1.46 7.03 -0.86
C ALA A 21 -0.64 7.30 0.43
N ARG A 22 0.32 6.43 0.75
CA ARG A 22 1.24 6.61 1.88
C ARG A 22 2.09 7.86 1.71
N THR A 23 2.61 8.09 0.50
CA THR A 23 3.40 9.28 0.17
C THR A 23 2.58 10.55 0.34
N ILE A 24 1.36 10.58 -0.19
CA ILE A 24 0.43 11.71 -0.03
C ILE A 24 0.12 11.96 1.45
N ALA A 25 -0.11 10.90 2.24
CA ALA A 25 -0.33 11.03 3.67
C ALA A 25 0.90 11.62 4.40
N HIS A 26 2.11 11.20 4.04
CA HIS A 26 3.35 11.77 4.58
C HIS A 26 3.55 13.23 4.18
N ASP A 27 3.36 13.57 2.91
CA ASP A 27 3.51 14.93 2.40
C ASP A 27 2.51 15.87 3.10
N PHE A 28 1.27 15.42 3.24
CA PHE A 28 0.22 16.19 3.89
C PHE A 28 0.45 16.29 5.41
N ALA A 29 1.15 15.33 6.04
CA ALA A 29 1.55 15.40 7.45
C ALA A 29 2.53 16.55 7.74
N HIS A 30 3.29 17.02 6.75
CA HIS A 30 4.15 18.18 6.87
C HIS A 30 3.39 19.52 6.77
N LEU A 31 2.16 19.52 6.26
CA LEU A 31 1.36 20.72 6.02
C LEU A 31 0.39 21.08 7.17
N ILE A 32 0.21 20.20 8.16
CA ILE A 32 -0.78 20.37 9.24
C ILE A 32 -0.12 20.45 10.63
N PRO A 33 -0.68 21.24 11.57
CA PRO A 33 -0.22 21.29 12.97
C PRO A 33 -0.08 19.93 13.68
N ALA A 34 0.80 19.93 14.71
CA ALA A 34 1.30 18.74 15.39
C ALA A 34 0.25 17.71 15.89
N PRO A 35 -0.96 18.08 16.35
CA PRO A 35 -1.98 17.11 16.77
C PRO A 35 -2.53 16.29 15.60
N GLN A 36 -2.91 16.94 14.49
CA GLN A 36 -3.44 16.26 13.31
C GLN A 36 -2.37 15.45 12.56
N ARG A 37 -1.11 15.90 12.63
CA ARG A 37 0.04 15.18 12.07
C ARG A 37 0.16 13.75 12.61
N ARG A 38 -0.10 13.52 13.90
CA ARG A 38 -0.04 12.15 14.47
C ARG A 38 -1.10 11.24 13.89
N THR A 39 -2.33 11.75 13.72
CA THR A 39 -3.41 11.01 13.09
C THR A 39 -3.04 10.60 11.67
N LEU A 40 -2.45 11.53 10.91
CA LEU A 40 -2.09 11.28 9.52
C LEU A 40 -0.90 10.34 9.35
N LEU A 41 0.10 10.42 10.24
CA LEU A 41 1.16 9.42 10.33
C LEU A 41 0.59 8.04 10.68
N GLY A 42 -0.42 7.97 11.56
CA GLY A 42 -1.14 6.73 11.84
C GLY A 42 -1.83 6.15 10.61
N ILE A 43 -2.46 7.00 9.78
CA ILE A 43 -3.04 6.58 8.50
C ILE A 43 -1.95 6.05 7.55
N ALA A 44 -0.82 6.74 7.43
CA ALA A 44 0.31 6.28 6.62
C ALA A 44 0.85 4.92 7.09
N GLN A 45 0.89 4.66 8.40
CA GLN A 45 1.25 3.35 8.96
C GLN A 45 0.24 2.26 8.60
N LEU A 46 -1.07 2.55 8.65
CA LEU A 46 -2.10 1.60 8.24
C LEU A 46 -2.00 1.26 6.74
N ILE A 47 -1.71 2.25 5.90
CA ILE A 47 -1.48 2.03 4.46
C ILE A 47 -0.26 1.14 4.24
N MET A 48 0.84 1.37 4.96
CA MET A 48 2.05 0.53 4.89
C MET A 48 1.77 -0.93 5.28
N LEU A 49 0.88 -1.18 6.26
CA LEU A 49 0.44 -2.54 6.59
C LEU A 49 -0.37 -3.17 5.46
N GLY A 50 -1.16 -2.38 4.74
CA GLY A 50 -1.87 -2.80 3.53
C GLY A 50 -0.91 -3.21 2.41
N GLU A 51 0.10 -2.39 2.11
CA GLU A 51 1.15 -2.74 1.14
C GLU A 51 1.85 -4.05 1.50
N LEU A 52 2.19 -4.22 2.78
CA LEU A 52 2.83 -5.45 3.24
C LEU A 52 1.93 -6.68 3.08
N ALA A 53 0.62 -6.53 3.27
CA ALA A 53 -0.34 -7.60 3.02
C ALA A 53 -0.43 -7.94 1.53
N VAL A 54 -0.49 -6.92 0.66
CA VAL A 54 -0.50 -7.09 -0.81
C VAL A 54 0.77 -7.77 -1.29
N ASN A 55 1.94 -7.30 -0.85
CA ASN A 55 3.23 -7.89 -1.22
C ASN A 55 3.32 -9.37 -0.79
N ARG A 56 2.83 -9.71 0.42
CA ARG A 56 2.77 -11.13 0.85
C ARG A 56 1.84 -11.98 -0.01
N VAL A 57 0.68 -11.44 -0.41
CA VAL A 57 -0.24 -12.18 -1.29
C VAL A 57 0.40 -12.40 -2.67
N MET A 58 1.12 -11.40 -3.18
CA MET A 58 1.86 -11.51 -4.44
C MET A 58 3.00 -12.53 -4.35
N ASP A 59 3.79 -12.50 -3.27
CA ASP A 59 4.84 -13.50 -3.00
C ASP A 59 4.25 -14.93 -2.94
N ASN A 60 3.05 -15.09 -2.37
CA ASN A 60 2.37 -16.38 -2.29
C ASN A 60 1.85 -16.88 -3.65
N LEU A 61 1.51 -15.98 -4.58
CA LEU A 61 1.10 -16.33 -5.95
C LEU A 61 2.32 -16.71 -6.82
N GLN A 62 3.47 -16.09 -6.56
CA GLN A 62 4.72 -16.37 -7.28
C GLN A 62 5.42 -17.65 -6.83
N LEU A 63 5.00 -18.25 -5.71
CA LEU A 63 5.50 -19.56 -5.28
C LEU A 63 5.09 -20.64 -6.30
N PRO A 64 6.04 -21.37 -6.91
CA PRO A 64 5.70 -22.50 -7.76
C PRO A 64 4.98 -23.56 -6.92
N GLN A 65 3.79 -23.95 -7.37
CA GLN A 65 3.02 -25.07 -6.82
C GLN A 65 3.76 -26.40 -7.02
#